data_AF-A0A350IEZ2-F1
#
_entry.id   AF-A0A350IEZ2-F1
#
_cell.length_a   1.000
_cell.length_b   1.000
_cell.length_c   1.000
_cell.angle_alpha   90.00
_cell.angle_beta   90.00
_cell.angle_gamma   90.00
#
_symmetry.space_group_name_H-M   'P 1'
#
loop_
_entity.id
_entity.type
_entity.pdbx_description
1 polymer ?
#
loop_
_entity_poly.entity_id
_entity_poly.type
_entity_poly.pdbx_seq_one_letter_code
_entity_poly.pdbx_strand_id
1 'polypeptide(L)'
;GELTPWPAPGVRKSLPMFKGNAEAHLEYLINQVIPEAESMLTSPPSYRIIAGYSLAGLFAFWTAWHTDVFKRIACGSASFWYPGFTDYMKSHPMLSVPDYVYLSLGDNESNTKHPVMSRVGDCTDEVLNYLSDKEIPHFFEVNPGNHFSDPDGRLAKAILKTLLYLH
;
A
#
# COMPACT_ATOMS: atom_id res chain seq x y z
N GLY A 1 -13.81 -3.89 1.11
CA GLY A 1 -13.70 -2.45 0.83
C GLY A 1 -13.63 -1.60 2.07
N GLU A 2 -13.22 -2.16 3.22
CA GLU A 2 -12.99 -1.37 4.45
C GLU A 2 -11.72 -0.53 4.33
N LEU A 3 -10.67 -1.08 3.70
CA LEU A 3 -9.34 -0.46 3.60
C LEU A 3 -9.21 0.66 2.54
N THR A 4 -10.29 1.03 1.87
CA THR A 4 -10.21 1.97 0.75
C THR A 4 -10.25 3.42 1.24
N PRO A 5 -9.45 4.34 0.68
CA PRO A 5 -9.37 5.74 1.13
C PRO A 5 -10.69 6.52 1.16
N TRP A 6 -11.53 6.35 0.14
CA TRP A 6 -12.84 7.01 0.02
C TRP A 6 -13.84 6.10 -0.71
N PRO A 7 -15.15 6.37 -0.64
CA PRO A 7 -16.13 5.57 -1.38
C PRO A 7 -15.90 5.63 -2.89
N ALA A 8 -16.05 4.49 -3.56
CA ALA A 8 -15.97 4.41 -5.02
C ALA A 8 -16.82 3.26 -5.57
N PRO A 9 -17.21 3.29 -6.86
CA PRO A 9 -17.89 2.15 -7.48
C PRO A 9 -17.07 0.87 -7.36
N GLY A 10 -17.74 -0.26 -7.11
CA GLY A 10 -17.09 -1.57 -7.17
C GLY A 10 -16.54 -1.83 -8.57
N VAL A 11 -15.50 -2.66 -8.66
CA VAL A 11 -14.86 -2.97 -9.96
C VAL A 11 -15.86 -3.54 -10.98
N ARG A 12 -16.92 -4.21 -10.54
CA ARG A 12 -18.02 -4.66 -11.41
C ARG A 12 -19.35 -4.13 -10.88
N LYS A 13 -20.31 -3.89 -11.78
CA LYS A 13 -21.67 -3.46 -11.42
C LYS A 13 -22.38 -4.38 -10.42
N SER A 14 -22.04 -5.68 -10.42
CA SER A 14 -22.61 -6.68 -9.51
C SER A 14 -21.89 -6.76 -8.16
N LEU A 15 -20.75 -6.10 -8.00
CA LEU A 15 -19.99 -6.11 -6.76
C LEU A 15 -20.36 -4.87 -5.92
N PRO A 16 -20.30 -4.99 -4.59
CA PRO A 16 -20.59 -3.87 -3.71
C PRO A 16 -19.62 -2.71 -3.96
N MET A 17 -20.09 -1.50 -3.65
CA MET A 17 -19.24 -0.31 -3.63
C MET A 17 -18.11 -0.47 -2.62
N PHE A 18 -16.98 0.17 -2.90
CA PHE A 18 -15.96 0.43 -1.91
C PHE A 18 -16.47 1.46 -0.91
N LYS A 19 -16.23 1.23 0.38
CA LYS A 19 -16.91 1.97 1.44
C LYS A 19 -16.18 3.23 1.88
N GLY A 20 -14.87 3.32 1.65
CA GLY A 20 -14.09 4.48 2.08
C GLY A 20 -13.72 4.49 3.56
N ASN A 21 -13.63 3.32 4.21
CA ASN A 21 -13.43 3.24 5.67
C ASN A 21 -11.95 3.20 6.10
N ALA A 22 -11.01 3.60 5.24
CA ALA A 22 -9.59 3.53 5.55
C ALA A 22 -9.22 4.30 6.83
N GLU A 23 -9.80 5.48 7.04
CA GLU A 23 -9.54 6.31 8.21
C GLU A 23 -9.99 5.61 9.51
N ALA A 24 -11.23 5.12 9.57
CA ALA A 24 -11.72 4.34 10.71
C ALA A 24 -10.89 3.06 10.95
N HIS A 25 -10.41 2.41 9.88
CA HIS A 25 -9.54 1.25 10.02
C HIS A 25 -8.15 1.63 10.57
N LEU A 26 -7.59 2.76 10.12
CA LEU A 26 -6.32 3.28 10.62
C LEU A 26 -6.41 3.68 12.09
N GLU A 27 -7.49 4.35 12.48
CA GLU A 27 -7.77 4.68 13.89
C GLU A 27 -7.86 3.43 14.75
N TYR A 28 -8.54 2.38 14.27
CA TYR A 28 -8.61 1.11 14.98
C TYR A 28 -7.23 0.45 15.11
N LEU A 29 -6.42 0.46 14.03
CA LEU A 29 -5.06 -0.08 14.08
C LEU A 29 -4.20 0.67 15.11
N ILE A 30 -4.20 2.00 15.10
CA ILE A 30 -3.36 2.82 15.96
C ILE A 30 -3.81 2.77 17.42
N ASN A 31 -5.11 2.80 17.69
CA ASN A 31 -5.63 2.95 19.04
C ASN A 31 -5.92 1.63 19.74
N GLN A 32 -6.05 0.52 19.01
CA GLN A 32 -6.42 -0.78 19.58
C GLN A 32 -5.40 -1.86 19.25
N VAL A 33 -5.20 -2.14 17.95
CA VAL A 33 -4.39 -3.31 17.52
C VAL A 33 -2.91 -3.15 17.87
N ILE A 34 -2.32 -1.99 17.59
CA ILE A 34 -0.91 -1.73 17.88
C ILE A 34 -0.64 -1.77 19.39
N PRO A 35 -1.37 -1.05 20.26
CA PRO A 35 -1.17 -1.13 21.70
C PRO A 35 -1.33 -2.55 22.26
N GLU A 36 -2.33 -3.31 21.79
CA GLU A 36 -2.53 -4.69 22.21
C GLU A 36 -1.34 -5.58 21.81
N ALA A 37 -0.91 -5.51 20.55
CA ALA A 37 0.22 -6.29 20.06
C ALA A 37 1.53 -5.95 20.78
N GLU A 38 1.76 -4.66 21.05
CA GLU A 38 2.98 -4.20 21.71
C GLU A 38 3.00 -4.46 23.21
N SER A 39 1.84 -4.59 23.86
CA SER A 39 1.76 -5.00 25.26
C SER A 39 2.36 -6.39 25.53
N MET A 40 2.46 -7.22 24.48
CA MET A 40 3.06 -8.56 24.54
C MET A 40 4.58 -8.54 24.33
N LEU A 41 5.18 -7.40 23.99
CA LEU A 41 6.62 -7.27 23.79
C LEU A 41 7.35 -6.96 25.10
N THR A 42 8.59 -7.44 25.23
CA THR A 42 9.44 -7.15 26.40
C THR A 42 9.98 -5.72 26.40
N SER A 43 9.96 -5.04 25.25
CA SER A 43 10.37 -3.64 25.08
C SER A 43 9.66 -3.02 23.88
N PRO A 44 9.50 -1.69 23.83
CA PRO A 44 8.90 -1.00 22.69
C PRO A 44 9.69 -1.25 21.39
N PRO A 45 9.02 -1.40 20.23
CA PRO A 45 9.72 -1.58 18.97
C PRO A 45 10.45 -0.29 18.57
N SER A 46 11.62 -0.43 17.94
CA SER A 46 12.38 0.73 17.45
C SER A 46 11.66 1.49 16.33
N TYR A 47 10.84 0.80 15.55
CA TYR A 47 9.98 1.36 14.51
C TYR A 47 8.89 0.36 14.11
N ARG A 48 7.90 0.82 13.35
CA ARG A 48 6.83 -0.01 12.79
C ARG A 48 6.88 -0.01 11.27
N ILE A 49 6.51 -1.14 10.67
CA ILE A 49 6.33 -1.30 9.23
C ILE A 49 4.86 -1.61 8.99
N ILE A 50 4.24 -0.96 8.01
CA ILE A 50 2.94 -1.39 7.48
C ILE A 50 3.12 -2.08 6.14
N ALA A 51 2.43 -3.22 5.97
CA ALA A 51 2.51 -4.04 4.78
C ALA A 51 1.11 -4.41 4.30
N GLY A 52 0.92 -4.50 2.98
CA GLY A 52 -0.34 -4.96 2.44
C GLY A 52 -0.27 -5.38 0.98
N TYR A 53 -1.23 -6.21 0.59
CA TYR A 53 -1.39 -6.70 -0.78
C TYR A 53 -2.69 -6.15 -1.40
N SER A 54 -2.68 -5.81 -2.69
CA SER A 54 -3.88 -5.29 -3.38
C SER A 54 -4.42 -4.02 -2.72
N LEU A 55 -5.70 -3.99 -2.32
CA LEU A 55 -6.30 -2.86 -1.58
C LEU A 55 -5.63 -2.62 -0.23
N ALA A 56 -5.06 -3.65 0.41
CA ALA A 56 -4.28 -3.44 1.64
C ALA A 56 -2.93 -2.77 1.34
N GLY A 57 -2.35 -3.02 0.16
CA GLY A 57 -1.12 -2.33 -0.29
C GLY A 57 -1.37 -0.86 -0.60
N LEU A 58 -2.52 -0.55 -1.23
CA LEU A 58 -3.01 0.82 -1.39
C LEU A 58 -3.18 1.51 -0.04
N PHE A 59 -3.85 0.85 0.92
CA PHE A 59 -4.04 1.34 2.28
C PHE A 59 -2.71 1.62 2.97
N ALA A 60 -1.77 0.66 2.94
CA ALA A 60 -0.44 0.78 3.53
C ALA A 60 0.33 2.00 2.99
N PHE A 61 0.23 2.30 1.69
CA PHE A 61 0.86 3.49 1.14
C PHE A 61 0.12 4.77 1.54
N TRP A 62 -1.22 4.75 1.48
CA TRP A 62 -2.08 5.86 1.87
C TRP A 62 -1.88 6.32 3.32
N THR A 63 -1.46 5.45 4.24
CA THR A 63 -1.21 5.86 5.65
C THR A 63 -0.15 6.95 5.80
N ALA A 64 0.78 7.12 4.84
CA ALA A 64 1.79 8.18 4.87
C ALA A 64 1.20 9.61 4.91
N TRP A 65 -0.05 9.78 4.44
CA TRP A 65 -0.78 11.05 4.50
C TRP A 65 -1.54 11.27 5.80
N HIS A 66 -1.66 10.24 6.65
CA HIS A 66 -2.59 10.25 7.79
C HIS A 66 -1.93 9.91 9.13
N THR A 67 -0.72 9.36 9.15
CA THR A 67 -0.02 9.05 10.39
C THR A 67 1.50 9.03 10.20
N ASP A 68 2.23 9.25 11.29
CA ASP A 68 3.69 9.09 11.41
C ASP A 68 4.10 7.79 12.13
N VAL A 69 3.13 6.96 12.51
CA VAL A 69 3.32 5.73 13.30
C VAL A 69 4.15 4.67 12.55
N PHE A 70 4.08 4.64 11.21
CA PHE A 70 4.81 3.70 10.37
C PHE A 70 6.01 4.37 9.71
N LYS A 71 7.20 3.81 9.94
CA LYS A 71 8.45 4.32 9.38
C LYS A 71 8.74 3.78 7.98
N ARG A 72 8.28 2.58 7.67
CA ARG A 72 8.50 1.96 6.35
C ARG A 72 7.23 1.29 5.86
N ILE A 73 7.13 1.17 4.53
CA ILE A 73 5.93 0.69 3.86
C ILE A 73 6.28 -0.44 2.90
N ALA A 74 5.46 -1.49 2.86
CA ALA A 74 5.59 -2.62 1.95
C ALA A 74 4.29 -2.85 1.16
N CYS A 75 4.35 -2.69 -0.15
CA CYS A 75 3.21 -2.74 -1.06
C CYS A 75 3.37 -3.88 -2.06
N GLY A 76 2.58 -4.94 -1.92
CA GLY A 76 2.49 -6.01 -2.92
C GLY A 76 1.30 -5.81 -3.85
N SER A 77 1.52 -5.70 -5.15
CA SER A 77 0.47 -5.57 -6.16
C SER A 77 -0.60 -4.54 -5.78
N ALA A 78 -0.16 -3.38 -5.27
CA ALA A 78 -1.04 -2.39 -4.66
C ALA A 78 -2.04 -1.85 -5.69
N SER A 79 -3.29 -1.66 -5.26
CA SER A 79 -4.38 -1.21 -6.12
C SER A 79 -4.32 0.28 -6.44
N PHE A 80 -3.20 0.79 -6.96
CA PHE A 80 -3.01 2.21 -7.29
C PHE A 80 -3.91 2.71 -8.43
N TRP A 81 -4.53 1.80 -9.18
CA TRP A 81 -5.63 2.11 -10.09
C TRP A 81 -6.89 2.67 -9.39
N TYR A 82 -6.94 2.63 -8.05
CA TYR A 82 -8.10 3.07 -7.28
C TYR A 82 -8.50 4.51 -7.66
N PRO A 83 -9.80 4.76 -7.94
CA PRO A 83 -10.23 6.03 -8.52
C PRO A 83 -9.75 7.25 -7.73
N GLY A 84 -8.98 8.13 -8.38
CA GLY A 84 -8.48 9.39 -7.81
C GLY A 84 -7.21 9.28 -6.95
N PHE A 85 -6.64 8.09 -6.77
CA PHE A 85 -5.53 7.91 -5.83
C PHE A 85 -4.24 8.63 -6.27
N THR A 86 -3.85 8.53 -7.54
CA THR A 86 -2.63 9.18 -8.03
C THR A 86 -2.74 10.70 -8.00
N ASP A 87 -3.93 11.26 -8.24
CA ASP A 87 -4.19 12.70 -8.11
C ASP A 87 -4.12 13.14 -6.64
N TYR A 88 -4.71 12.37 -5.72
CA TYR A 88 -4.63 12.62 -4.28
C TYR A 88 -3.17 12.66 -3.80
N MET A 89 -2.37 11.64 -4.15
CA MET A 89 -0.96 11.52 -3.82
C MET A 89 -0.16 12.78 -4.22
N LYS A 90 -0.43 13.32 -5.42
CA LYS A 90 0.29 14.47 -5.98
C LYS A 90 -0.17 15.82 -5.39
N SER A 91 -1.43 15.90 -4.96
CA SER A 91 -2.06 17.15 -4.51
C SER A 91 -2.00 17.38 -3.00
N HIS A 92 -1.69 16.34 -2.22
CA HIS A 92 -1.66 16.41 -0.76
C HIS A 92 -0.25 16.18 -0.23
N PRO A 93 0.23 17.00 0.73
CA PRO A 93 1.49 16.73 1.41
C PRO A 93 1.35 15.46 2.27
N MET A 94 2.38 14.61 2.26
CA MET A 94 2.47 13.52 3.24
C MET A 94 2.56 14.13 4.65
N LEU A 95 1.91 13.50 5.62
CA LEU A 95 2.06 13.84 7.03
C LEU A 95 3.43 13.39 7.53
N SER A 96 3.85 12.20 7.10
CA SER A 96 5.14 11.60 7.45
C SER A 96 5.78 10.99 6.21
N VAL A 97 7.01 11.39 5.92
CA VAL A 97 7.80 10.80 4.83
C VAL A 97 8.35 9.46 5.33
N PRO A 98 8.05 8.33 4.65
CA PRO A 98 8.59 7.04 5.04
C PRO A 98 10.10 6.98 4.78
N ASP A 99 10.81 6.29 5.66
CA ASP A 99 12.25 6.05 5.54
C ASP A 99 12.58 5.13 4.35
N TYR A 100 11.63 4.25 3.98
CA TYR A 100 11.76 3.32 2.86
C TYR A 100 10.40 2.77 2.40
N VAL A 101 10.24 2.59 1.09
CA VAL A 101 9.07 1.95 0.47
C VAL A 101 9.48 0.78 -0.43
N TYR A 102 8.93 -0.41 -0.17
CA TYR A 102 9.02 -1.54 -1.09
C TYR A 102 7.75 -1.65 -1.92
N LEU A 103 7.88 -1.80 -3.23
CA LEU A 103 6.76 -2.02 -4.14
C LEU A 103 7.01 -3.26 -4.99
N SER A 104 5.95 -4.01 -5.28
CA SER A 104 6.00 -5.05 -6.29
C SER A 104 4.74 -5.13 -7.14
N LEU A 105 4.90 -5.63 -8.37
CA LEU A 105 3.81 -5.87 -9.31
C LEU A 105 4.09 -7.13 -10.14
N GLY A 106 3.04 -7.88 -10.50
CA GLY A 106 3.14 -8.96 -11.46
C GLY A 106 3.26 -8.45 -12.91
N ASP A 107 4.12 -9.08 -13.71
CA ASP A 107 4.35 -8.72 -15.12
C ASP A 107 3.11 -8.83 -16.02
N ASN A 108 2.10 -9.60 -15.60
CA ASN A 108 0.87 -9.83 -16.33
C ASN A 108 -0.37 -9.19 -15.65
N GLU A 109 -0.19 -8.31 -14.65
CA GLU A 109 -1.31 -7.69 -13.92
C GLU A 109 -2.07 -6.66 -14.76
N SER A 110 -1.36 -5.88 -15.59
CA SER A 110 -1.98 -4.92 -16.51
C SER A 110 -2.71 -5.59 -17.68
N ASN A 111 -2.43 -6.87 -17.94
CA ASN A 111 -3.02 -7.64 -19.03
C ASN A 111 -4.42 -8.18 -18.66
N THR A 112 -5.36 -7.26 -18.50
CA THR A 112 -6.76 -7.55 -18.20
C THR A 112 -7.67 -6.70 -19.07
N LYS A 113 -8.86 -7.23 -19.41
CA LYS A 113 -9.89 -6.48 -20.16
C LYS A 113 -10.61 -5.44 -19.30
N HIS A 114 -10.29 -5.38 -18.00
CA HIS A 114 -10.96 -4.48 -17.08
C HIS A 114 -10.38 -3.06 -17.18
N PRO A 115 -11.17 -2.05 -17.60
CA PRO A 115 -10.63 -0.74 -18.01
C PRO A 115 -9.93 0.03 -16.88
N VAL A 116 -10.36 -0.17 -15.63
CA VAL A 116 -9.71 0.46 -14.47
C VAL A 116 -8.46 -0.31 -14.05
N MET A 117 -8.58 -1.62 -13.77
CA MET A 117 -7.46 -2.43 -13.28
C MET A 117 -6.33 -2.61 -14.30
N SER A 118 -6.60 -2.51 -15.61
CA SER A 118 -5.55 -2.56 -16.64
C SER A 118 -4.54 -1.43 -16.51
N ARG A 119 -4.89 -0.34 -15.80
CA ARG A 119 -4.01 0.80 -15.52
C ARG A 119 -3.07 0.58 -14.34
N VAL A 120 -3.08 -0.59 -13.68
CA VAL A 120 -2.26 -0.82 -12.48
C VAL A 120 -0.77 -0.58 -12.73
N GLY A 121 -0.26 -0.95 -13.92
CA GLY A 121 1.11 -0.63 -14.34
C GLY A 121 1.36 0.88 -14.39
N ASP A 122 0.60 1.61 -15.20
CA ASP A 122 0.73 3.07 -15.35
C ASP A 122 0.62 3.79 -13.99
N CYS A 123 -0.34 3.40 -13.14
CA CYS A 123 -0.50 4.00 -11.82
C CYS A 123 0.66 3.64 -10.87
N THR A 124 1.28 2.47 -11.03
CA THR A 124 2.49 2.10 -10.29
C THR A 124 3.67 2.96 -10.75
N ASP A 125 3.83 3.18 -12.06
CA ASP A 125 4.87 4.07 -12.59
C ASP A 125 4.69 5.51 -12.09
N GLU A 126 3.46 6.01 -11.99
CA GLU A 126 3.17 7.30 -11.38
C GLU A 126 3.62 7.38 -9.91
N VAL A 127 3.45 6.30 -9.14
CA VAL A 127 3.92 6.22 -7.74
C VAL A 127 5.46 6.17 -7.69
N LEU A 128 6.11 5.40 -8.54
CA LEU A 128 7.58 5.32 -8.59
C LEU A 128 8.22 6.66 -8.95
N ASN A 129 7.64 7.37 -9.93
CA ASN A 129 8.08 8.71 -10.30
C ASN A 129 7.89 9.68 -9.13
N TYR A 130 6.73 9.65 -8.45
CA TYR A 130 6.50 10.49 -7.28
C TYR A 130 7.51 10.24 -6.16
N LEU A 131 7.81 8.97 -5.85
CA LEU A 131 8.81 8.62 -4.82
C LEU A 131 10.21 9.10 -5.22
N SER A 132 10.58 8.96 -6.49
CA SER A 132 11.86 9.43 -7.04
C SER A 132 11.97 10.96 -6.96
N ASP A 133 10.95 11.69 -7.39
CA ASP A 133 10.91 13.16 -7.38
C ASP A 133 10.99 13.74 -5.96
N LYS A 134 10.50 12.98 -4.97
CA LYS A 134 10.57 13.34 -3.53
C LYS A 134 11.82 12.83 -2.84
N GLU A 135 12.73 12.18 -3.56
CA GLU A 135 13.94 11.56 -3.02
C GLU A 135 13.66 10.56 -1.88
N ILE A 136 12.51 9.89 -1.94
CA ILE A 136 12.10 8.90 -0.94
C ILE A 136 12.75 7.55 -1.32
N PRO A 137 13.55 6.94 -0.43
CA PRO A 137 14.18 5.66 -0.71
C PRO A 137 13.15 4.58 -1.02
N HIS A 138 13.31 3.88 -2.15
CA HIS A 138 12.38 2.84 -2.54
C HIS A 138 13.02 1.76 -3.42
N PHE A 139 12.34 0.62 -3.52
CA PHE A 139 12.68 -0.45 -4.46
C PHE A 139 11.41 -0.98 -5.12
N PHE A 140 11.52 -1.28 -6.41
CA PHE A 140 10.44 -1.87 -7.20
C PHE A 140 10.85 -3.23 -7.74
N GLU A 141 9.97 -4.21 -7.55
CA GLU A 141 10.16 -5.56 -8.06
C GLU A 141 9.02 -6.00 -9.00
N VAL A 142 9.39 -6.47 -10.19
CA VAL A 142 8.46 -7.17 -11.07
C VAL A 142 8.53 -8.67 -10.80
N ASN A 143 7.38 -9.29 -10.56
CA ASN A 143 7.25 -10.73 -10.33
C ASN A 143 6.58 -11.43 -11.53
N PRO A 144 6.97 -12.67 -11.89
CA PRO A 144 6.26 -13.42 -12.91
C PRO A 144 4.82 -13.75 -12.49
N GLY A 145 3.85 -13.52 -13.38
CA GLY A 145 2.45 -13.90 -13.19
C GLY A 145 1.50 -12.73 -12.95
N ASN A 146 0.24 -13.05 -12.64
CA ASN A 146 -0.82 -12.06 -12.45
C ASN A 146 -1.04 -11.74 -10.95
N HIS A 147 -2.12 -11.02 -10.65
CA HIS A 147 -2.46 -10.54 -9.31
C HIS A 147 -2.60 -11.66 -8.27
N PHE A 148 -2.99 -12.84 -8.71
CA PHE A 148 -3.28 -14.00 -7.85
C PHE A 148 -2.12 -15.00 -7.80
N SER A 149 -1.00 -14.69 -8.46
CA SER A 149 0.18 -15.55 -8.47
C SER A 149 0.99 -15.34 -7.18
N ASP A 150 0.92 -16.31 -6.26
CA ASP A 150 1.68 -16.33 -4.98
C ASP A 150 1.55 -15.03 -4.14
N PRO A 151 0.32 -14.62 -3.76
CA PRO A 151 0.13 -13.39 -2.99
C PRO A 151 0.83 -13.43 -1.63
N ASP A 152 0.81 -14.58 -0.94
CA ASP A 152 1.40 -14.75 0.38
C ASP A 152 2.93 -14.70 0.33
N GLY A 153 3.55 -15.40 -0.62
CA GLY A 153 5.00 -15.39 -0.80
C GLY A 153 5.52 -14.02 -1.23
N ARG A 154 4.80 -13.32 -2.12
CA ARG A 154 5.14 -11.95 -2.51
C ARG A 154 5.03 -10.97 -1.36
N LEU A 155 4.00 -11.07 -0.52
CA LEU A 155 3.86 -10.21 0.66
C LEU A 155 4.94 -10.51 1.71
N ALA A 156 5.23 -11.79 1.97
CA ALA A 156 6.31 -12.18 2.88
C ALA A 156 7.67 -11.65 2.41
N LYS A 157 7.94 -11.73 1.10
CA LYS A 157 9.14 -11.16 0.49
C LYS A 157 9.20 -9.64 0.62
N ALA A 158 8.08 -8.95 0.39
CA ALA A 158 8.00 -7.50 0.56
C ALA A 158 8.32 -7.09 2.02
N ILE A 159 7.72 -7.77 3.00
CA ILE A 159 8.00 -7.55 4.43
C ILE A 159 9.49 -7.77 4.73
N LEU A 160 10.06 -8.89 4.27
CA LEU A 160 11.46 -9.21 4.48
C LEU A 160 12.40 -8.14 3.90
N LYS A 161 12.15 -7.70 2.67
CA LYS A 161 12.97 -6.68 1.99
C LYS A 161 12.87 -5.32 2.68
N THR A 162 11.68 -4.93 3.14
CA THR A 162 11.47 -3.69 3.90
C THR A 162 12.15 -3.73 5.27
N LEU A 163 12.12 -4.89 5.94
CA LEU A 163 12.77 -5.08 7.24
C LEU A 163 14.30 -5.01 7.13
N LEU A 164 14.88 -5.65 6.10
CA LEU A 164 16.32 -5.75 5.92
C LEU A 164 16.96 -4.54 5.23
N TYR A 165 16.19 -3.49 4.91
CA TYR A 165 16.75 -2.27 4.33
C TYR A 165 17.70 -1.59 5.34
N LEU A 166 18.96 -1.46 4.92
CA LEU A 166 20.03 -0.77 5.63
C LEU A 166 20.27 0.57 4.91
N HIS A 167 20.27 1.66 5.68
CA HIS A 167 20.55 3.02 5.20
C HIS A 167 21.99 3.19 4.75
#